data_AF-A0A836W5M0-F1
#
_entry.id   AF-A0A836W5M0-F1
#
_cell.length_a   1.000
_cell.length_b   1.000
_cell.length_c   1.000
_cell.angle_alpha   90.00
_cell.angle_beta   90.00
_cell.angle_gamma   90.00
#
_symmetry.space_group_name_H-M   'P 1'
#
loop_
_entity.id
_entity.type
_entity.pdbx_description
1 polymer ?
#
loop_
_entity_poly.entity_id
_entity_poly.type
_entity_poly.pdbx_seq_one_letter_code
_entity_poly.pdbx_strand_id
1 'polypeptide(L)'
;RADGGSPQIALINLFFSYLKTEIFSDEVGKELPWVRMAVVMQVLEREDSPWFDNIKTKDKRETRKDVVSSALKKAVDKWQNKPWSAFQSLTMTHPMSVVPVLSGLLHLQVGPYPWGGTPGTLNASFYFPDKQKDGHFKSVIGPSWRFVIDFSDIDGATMVLPAGNSGNPASEHFMDFFDLWRSGQRWNVPFSYEKVKEKSMQMLILQSKQGK
;
A
#
# COMPACT_ATOMS: atom_id res chain seq x y z
N ARG A 1 3.12 -17.60 -3.50
CA ARG A 1 2.76 -16.36 -4.25
C ARG A 1 2.88 -15.17 -3.31
N ALA A 2 3.11 -13.96 -3.81
CA ALA A 2 3.15 -12.76 -2.97
C ALA A 2 1.78 -12.09 -2.82
N ASP A 3 0.82 -12.90 -2.40
CA ASP A 3 -0.51 -12.45 -2.00
C ASP A 3 -0.56 -12.23 -0.48
N GLY A 4 -1.65 -11.60 -0.01
CA GLY A 4 -1.84 -11.33 1.41
C GLY A 4 -1.90 -12.59 2.27
N GLY A 5 -2.23 -13.75 1.70
CA GLY A 5 -2.34 -15.02 2.42
C GLY A 5 -1.01 -15.70 2.71
N SER A 6 0.10 -15.24 2.11
CA SER A 6 1.38 -15.93 2.12
C SER A 6 2.19 -15.70 3.41
N PRO A 7 2.44 -16.73 4.23
CA PRO A 7 3.31 -16.61 5.40
C PRO A 7 4.77 -16.39 5.01
N GLN A 8 5.27 -17.03 3.94
CA GLN A 8 6.67 -16.92 3.53
C GLN A 8 7.03 -15.50 3.11
N ILE A 9 6.10 -14.78 2.46
CA ILE A 9 6.30 -13.37 2.12
C ILE A 9 6.31 -12.47 3.35
N ALA A 10 5.53 -12.80 4.38
CA ALA A 10 5.62 -12.08 5.65
C ALA A 10 7.02 -12.21 6.25
N LEU A 11 7.55 -13.43 6.33
CA LEU A 11 8.89 -13.68 6.86
C LEU A 11 9.97 -12.93 6.09
N ILE A 12 9.95 -12.99 4.75
CA ILE A 12 10.94 -12.33 3.90
C ILE A 12 10.92 -10.81 4.10
N ASN A 13 9.74 -10.19 4.15
CA ASN A 13 9.63 -8.74 4.32
C ASN A 13 10.00 -8.27 5.72
N LEU A 14 9.61 -9.03 6.75
CA LEU A 14 10.07 -8.78 8.12
C LEU A 14 11.59 -8.87 8.20
N PHE A 15 12.18 -9.92 7.62
CA PHE A 15 13.63 -10.10 7.58
C PHE A 15 14.34 -8.91 6.93
N PHE A 16 13.95 -8.51 5.72
CA PHE A 16 14.58 -7.37 5.06
C PHE A 16 14.35 -6.04 5.78
N SER A 17 13.19 -5.86 6.42
CA SER A 17 12.92 -4.68 7.24
C SER A 17 13.84 -4.61 8.45
N TYR A 18 13.96 -5.71 9.20
CA TYR A 18 14.85 -5.77 10.36
C TYR A 18 16.32 -5.68 9.93
N LEU A 19 16.71 -6.37 8.85
CA LEU A 19 18.07 -6.32 8.32
C LEU A 19 18.48 -4.90 7.95
N LYS A 20 17.60 -4.15 7.28
CA LYS A 20 17.86 -2.74 6.98
C LYS A 20 18.05 -1.92 8.26
N THR A 21 17.23 -2.17 9.29
CA THR A 21 17.38 -1.50 10.59
C THR A 21 18.70 -1.86 11.27
N GLU A 22 19.08 -3.14 11.30
CA GLU A 22 20.33 -3.58 11.94
C GLU A 22 21.58 -3.02 11.25
N ILE A 23 21.55 -2.79 9.93
CA ILE A 23 22.71 -2.30 9.15
C ILE A 23 22.88 -0.78 9.21
N PHE A 24 21.79 -0.01 9.31
CA PHE A 24 21.83 1.44 9.04
C PHE A 24 21.24 2.32 10.14
N SER A 25 20.56 1.75 11.14
CA SER A 25 19.77 2.57 12.07
C SER A 25 20.61 3.44 13.01
N ASP A 26 21.85 3.03 13.28
CA ASP A 26 22.75 3.73 14.19
C ASP A 26 23.44 4.93 13.54
N GLU A 27 23.76 4.89 12.24
CA GLU A 27 24.37 6.04 11.54
C GLU A 27 23.33 6.90 10.81
N VAL A 28 22.32 6.29 10.20
CA VAL A 28 21.36 7.00 9.32
C VAL A 28 20.12 7.50 10.07
N GLY A 29 19.77 6.86 11.19
CA GLY A 29 18.72 7.32 12.10
C GLY A 29 17.37 7.60 11.40
N LYS A 30 16.94 8.86 11.38
CA LYS A 30 15.64 9.28 10.83
C LYS A 30 15.53 9.10 9.32
N GLU A 31 16.64 9.03 8.61
CA GLU A 31 16.68 8.89 7.14
C GLU A 31 16.58 7.42 6.67
N LEU A 32 16.55 6.46 7.60
CA LEU A 32 16.41 5.02 7.33
C LEU A 32 15.25 4.66 6.36
N PRO A 33 14.08 5.33 6.37
CA PRO A 33 13.02 5.06 5.39
C PRO A 33 13.44 5.29 3.94
N TRP A 34 14.40 6.19 3.68
CA TRP A 34 14.87 6.54 2.34
C TRP A 34 15.99 5.63 1.82
N VAL A 35 16.59 4.82 2.69
CA VAL A 35 17.57 3.80 2.29
C VAL A 35 16.87 2.75 1.42
N ARG A 36 17.23 2.73 0.14
CA ARG A 36 16.69 1.82 -0.86
C ARG A 36 17.21 0.40 -0.63
N MET A 37 16.38 -0.59 -0.95
CA MET A 37 16.77 -2.00 -0.81
C MET A 37 18.04 -2.36 -1.61
N ALA A 38 18.27 -1.72 -2.76
CA ALA A 38 19.50 -1.92 -3.54
C ALA A 38 20.78 -1.61 -2.73
N VAL A 39 20.75 -0.61 -1.85
CA VAL A 39 21.89 -0.26 -0.99
C VAL A 39 22.12 -1.35 0.06
N VAL A 40 21.04 -1.90 0.62
CA VAL A 40 21.11 -3.06 1.54
C VAL A 40 21.81 -4.22 0.84
N MET A 41 21.43 -4.54 -0.40
CA MET A 41 22.02 -5.63 -1.18
C MET A 41 23.51 -5.39 -1.47
N GLN A 42 23.89 -4.17 -1.87
CA GLN A 42 25.29 -3.79 -2.09
C GLN A 42 26.16 -3.92 -0.84
N VAL A 43 25.62 -3.63 0.34
CA VAL A 43 26.33 -3.83 1.61
C VAL A 43 26.50 -5.31 1.90
N LEU A 44 25.48 -6.13 1.68
CA LEU A 44 25.52 -7.59 1.92
C LEU A 44 26.52 -8.33 1.02
N GLU A 45 26.78 -7.81 -0.19
CA GLU A 45 27.78 -8.36 -1.11
C GLU A 45 29.22 -8.19 -0.61
N ARG A 46 29.46 -7.24 0.30
CA ARG A 46 30.77 -7.02 0.90
C ARG A 46 30.90 -7.85 2.17
N GLU A 47 32.03 -8.53 2.36
CA GLU A 47 32.26 -9.31 3.59
C GLU A 47 32.57 -8.39 4.78
N ASP A 48 33.44 -7.39 4.56
CA ASP A 48 33.94 -6.48 5.61
C ASP A 48 33.40 -5.04 5.46
N SER A 49 32.09 -4.90 5.24
CA SER A 49 31.48 -3.57 5.20
C SER A 49 31.52 -2.89 6.59
N PRO A 50 31.90 -1.60 6.68
CA PRO A 50 31.82 -0.86 7.94
C PRO A 50 30.38 -0.73 8.46
N TRP A 51 29.39 -0.76 7.56
CA TRP A 51 27.95 -0.72 7.90
C TRP A 51 27.43 -1.94 8.69
N PHE A 52 28.25 -2.96 8.92
CA PHE A 52 27.84 -4.03 9.83
C PHE A 52 28.15 -3.72 11.29
N ASP A 53 29.11 -2.81 11.52
CA ASP A 53 29.55 -2.44 12.84
C ASP A 53 28.54 -1.49 13.47
N ASN A 54 27.95 -1.86 14.60
CA ASN A 54 27.04 -0.98 15.30
C ASN A 54 27.86 0.00 16.14
N ILE A 55 27.89 1.28 15.79
CA ILE A 55 28.76 2.25 16.47
C ILE A 55 28.39 2.50 17.94
N LYS A 56 27.26 1.94 18.41
CA LYS A 56 26.78 2.03 19.79
C LYS A 56 27.32 0.89 20.67
N THR A 57 27.83 -0.20 20.09
CA THR A 57 28.49 -1.29 20.83
C THR A 57 29.98 -0.95 20.97
N LYS A 58 30.46 -0.81 22.21
CA LYS A 58 31.84 -0.37 22.48
C LYS A 58 32.86 -1.51 22.48
N ASP A 59 32.41 -2.72 22.79
CA ASP A 59 33.29 -3.86 23.10
C ASP A 59 33.26 -4.95 22.02
N LYS A 60 32.51 -4.74 20.94
CA LYS A 60 32.35 -5.70 19.86
C LYS A 60 32.15 -4.95 18.55
N ARG A 61 32.84 -5.42 17.52
CA ARG A 61 32.55 -5.10 16.12
C ARG A 61 31.72 -6.22 15.51
N GLU A 62 30.47 -5.93 15.17
CA GLU A 62 29.59 -6.91 14.53
C GLU A 62 30.03 -7.24 13.10
N THR A 63 29.86 -8.52 12.74
CA THR A 63 30.10 -9.01 11.39
C THR A 63 28.82 -9.09 10.58
N ARG A 64 28.94 -9.26 9.26
CA ARG A 64 27.79 -9.60 8.38
C ARG A 64 26.95 -10.75 8.96
N LYS A 65 27.60 -11.78 9.51
CA LYS A 65 26.92 -12.96 10.06
C LYS A 65 26.14 -12.60 11.33
N ASP A 66 26.70 -11.78 12.21
CA ASP A 66 26.02 -11.32 13.43
C ASP A 66 24.74 -10.56 13.07
N VAL A 67 24.86 -9.58 12.17
CA VAL A 67 23.77 -8.71 11.73
C VAL A 67 22.65 -9.51 11.03
N VAL A 68 23.01 -10.38 10.08
CA VAL A 68 22.03 -11.23 9.38
C VAL A 68 21.34 -12.20 10.34
N SER A 69 22.08 -12.81 11.26
CA SER A 69 21.51 -13.74 12.24
C SER A 69 20.56 -13.05 13.21
N SER A 70 20.93 -11.85 13.69
CA SER A 70 20.08 -10.99 14.53
C SER A 70 18.78 -10.64 13.83
N ALA A 71 18.86 -10.14 12.59
CA ALA A 71 17.70 -9.76 11.78
C ALA A 71 16.77 -10.94 11.52
N LEU A 72 17.32 -12.11 11.16
CA LEU A 72 16.53 -13.32 10.92
C LEU A 72 15.81 -13.79 12.18
N LYS A 73 16.50 -13.79 13.34
CA LYS A 73 15.89 -14.15 14.62
C LYS A 73 14.70 -13.24 14.95
N LYS A 74 14.89 -11.91 14.86
CA LYS A 74 13.81 -10.93 15.06
C LYS A 74 12.63 -11.17 14.11
N ALA A 75 12.91 -11.47 12.84
CA ALA A 75 11.89 -11.76 11.85
C ALA A 75 11.09 -13.01 12.19
N VAL A 76 11.74 -14.12 12.57
CA VAL A 76 11.08 -15.37 12.94
C VAL A 76 10.23 -15.20 14.21
N ASP A 77 10.79 -14.55 15.23
CA ASP A 77 10.09 -14.26 16.49
C ASP A 77 8.82 -13.43 16.27
N LYS A 78 8.88 -12.46 15.34
CA LYS A 78 7.73 -11.62 14.97
C LYS A 78 6.72 -12.34 14.09
N TRP A 79 7.20 -13.12 13.13
CA TRP A 79 6.40 -13.71 12.06
C TRP A 79 5.36 -14.70 12.57
N GLN A 80 5.73 -15.61 13.47
CA GLN A 80 4.82 -16.60 14.09
C GLN A 80 3.92 -17.35 13.07
N ASN A 81 4.44 -17.61 11.86
CA ASN A 81 3.71 -18.23 10.75
C ASN A 81 2.42 -17.51 10.32
N LYS A 82 2.28 -16.21 10.64
CA LYS A 82 1.14 -15.39 10.23
C LYS A 82 1.24 -14.99 8.76
N PRO A 83 0.10 -14.83 8.06
CA PRO A 83 0.09 -14.42 6.66
C PRO A 83 0.52 -12.96 6.52
N TRP A 84 0.93 -12.57 5.32
CA TRP A 84 1.39 -11.21 5.02
C TRP A 84 0.36 -10.12 5.39
N SER A 85 -0.93 -10.40 5.21
CA SER A 85 -2.02 -9.48 5.58
C SER A 85 -2.15 -9.19 7.06
N ALA A 86 -1.51 -9.97 7.94
CA ALA A 86 -1.43 -9.66 9.37
C ALA A 86 -0.41 -8.55 9.67
N PHE A 87 0.53 -8.30 8.75
CA PHE A 87 1.62 -7.34 8.88
C PHE A 87 1.48 -6.14 7.96
N GLN A 88 0.63 -6.20 6.94
CA GLN A 88 0.38 -5.07 6.06
C GLN A 88 -1.08 -4.62 6.12
N SER A 89 -1.29 -3.31 6.20
CA SER A 89 -2.63 -2.71 6.14
C SER A 89 -2.75 -1.63 5.07
N LEU A 90 -3.98 -1.43 4.59
CA LEU A 90 -4.38 -0.29 3.78
C LEU A 90 -5.36 0.58 4.57
N THR A 91 -5.09 1.87 4.59
CA THR A 91 -6.04 2.90 5.05
C THR A 91 -6.14 3.96 3.97
N MET A 92 -7.36 4.24 3.51
CA MET A 92 -7.64 5.39 2.66
C MET A 92 -7.82 6.60 3.56
N THR A 93 -6.99 7.62 3.37
CA THR A 93 -6.95 8.81 4.24
C THR A 93 -7.09 10.06 3.40
N HIS A 94 -8.16 10.82 3.63
CA HIS A 94 -8.36 12.12 3.00
C HIS A 94 -7.46 13.19 3.67
N PRO A 95 -6.87 14.15 2.93
CA PRO A 95 -5.97 15.17 3.51
C PRO A 95 -6.57 15.97 4.69
N MET A 96 -7.89 16.24 4.65
CA MET A 96 -8.59 16.94 5.74
C MET A 96 -8.80 16.09 7.01
N SER A 97 -8.44 14.80 7.01
CA SER A 97 -8.56 13.95 8.20
C SER A 97 -7.64 14.39 9.34
N VAL A 98 -6.72 15.33 9.08
CA VAL A 98 -5.87 15.97 10.11
C VAL A 98 -6.68 16.66 11.19
N VAL A 99 -7.95 17.03 10.91
CA VAL A 99 -8.90 17.53 11.90
C VAL A 99 -9.79 16.37 12.37
N PRO A 100 -9.63 15.85 13.60
CA PRO A 100 -10.31 14.62 14.02
C PRO A 100 -11.84 14.70 13.97
N VAL A 101 -12.40 15.86 14.31
CA VAL A 101 -13.85 16.10 14.27
C VAL A 101 -14.40 15.97 12.86
N LEU A 102 -13.75 16.60 11.87
CA LEU A 102 -14.13 16.46 10.47
C LEU A 102 -13.90 15.03 9.97
N SER A 103 -12.82 14.39 10.43
CA SER A 103 -12.52 13.02 10.03
C SER A 103 -13.60 12.03 10.44
N GLY A 104 -14.11 12.15 11.67
CA GLY A 104 -15.19 11.30 12.18
C GLY A 104 -16.52 11.61 11.49
N LEU A 105 -16.88 12.90 11.39
CA LEU A 105 -18.18 13.32 10.83
C LEU A 105 -18.34 12.93 9.35
N LEU A 106 -17.29 13.09 8.55
CA LEU A 106 -17.32 12.86 7.10
C LEU A 106 -16.68 11.52 6.69
N HIS A 107 -16.36 10.65 7.65
CA HIS A 107 -15.71 9.34 7.39
C HIS A 107 -14.47 9.46 6.48
N LEU A 108 -13.62 10.45 6.76
CA LEU A 108 -12.46 10.80 5.93
C LEU A 108 -11.31 9.79 6.00
N GLN A 109 -11.46 8.76 6.84
CA GLN A 109 -10.55 7.64 6.95
C GLN A 109 -11.33 6.34 6.87
N VAL A 110 -10.89 5.45 5.97
CA VAL A 110 -11.51 4.14 5.75
C VAL A 110 -10.42 3.07 5.89
N GLY A 111 -10.56 2.23 6.92
CA GLY A 111 -9.57 1.24 7.35
C GLY A 111 -9.07 1.47 8.78
N PRO A 112 -7.98 0.81 9.21
CA PRO A 112 -7.11 -0.07 8.41
C PRO A 112 -7.74 -1.42 8.07
N TYR A 113 -7.56 -1.88 6.84
CA TYR A 113 -7.91 -3.25 6.42
C TYR A 113 -6.64 -4.10 6.22
N PRO A 114 -6.68 -5.40 6.54
CA PRO A 114 -5.63 -6.33 6.14
C PRO A 114 -5.40 -6.25 4.63
N TRP A 115 -4.14 -6.13 4.22
CA TRP A 115 -3.78 -5.90 2.82
C TRP A 115 -2.70 -6.86 2.34
N GLY A 116 -2.63 -7.06 1.04
CA GLY A 116 -1.63 -7.92 0.42
C GLY A 116 -0.99 -7.27 -0.79
N GLY A 117 -0.16 -8.06 -1.48
CA GLY A 117 0.65 -7.57 -2.58
C GLY A 117 1.95 -6.94 -2.12
N THR A 118 2.86 -6.79 -3.07
CA THR A 118 4.14 -6.11 -2.94
C THR A 118 4.43 -5.32 -4.23
N PRO A 119 5.49 -4.50 -4.30
CA PRO A 119 5.81 -3.75 -5.52
C PRO A 119 5.95 -4.59 -6.79
N GLY A 120 6.34 -5.87 -6.66
CA GLY A 120 6.54 -6.79 -7.79
C GLY A 120 5.34 -7.68 -8.12
N THR A 121 4.16 -7.43 -7.54
CA THR A 121 2.97 -8.26 -7.74
C THR A 121 1.94 -7.61 -8.65
N LEU A 122 1.05 -8.42 -9.25
CA LEU A 122 -0.02 -7.90 -10.10
C LEU A 122 -0.95 -6.94 -9.34
N ASN A 123 -1.33 -7.29 -8.11
CA ASN A 123 -1.97 -6.35 -7.19
C ASN A 123 -0.87 -5.51 -6.50
N ALA A 124 -0.21 -4.67 -7.28
CA ALA A 124 0.93 -3.88 -6.84
C ALA A 124 0.58 -3.09 -5.57
N SER A 125 1.43 -3.23 -4.56
CA SER A 125 1.29 -2.49 -3.31
C SER A 125 2.66 -2.08 -2.83
N PHE A 126 2.92 -0.78 -2.81
CA PHE A 126 4.10 -0.22 -2.19
C PHE A 126 3.76 0.18 -0.77
N TYR A 127 4.65 -0.14 0.16
CA TYR A 127 4.43 0.07 1.57
C TYR A 127 5.67 0.60 2.27
N PHE A 128 5.44 1.26 3.39
CA PHE A 128 6.48 1.68 4.32
C PHE A 128 6.28 1.04 5.69
N PRO A 129 7.35 0.78 6.45
CA PRO A 129 7.24 0.38 7.85
C PRO A 129 6.40 1.40 8.64
N ASP A 130 5.52 0.89 9.50
CA ASP A 130 4.73 1.70 10.40
C ASP A 130 5.58 2.14 11.60
N LYS A 131 5.75 3.46 11.75
CA LYS A 131 6.50 4.05 12.86
C LYS A 131 5.89 3.75 14.23
N GLN A 132 4.60 3.44 14.29
CA GLN A 132 3.88 3.20 15.55
C GLN A 132 3.76 1.71 15.89
N LYS A 133 4.03 0.81 14.93
CA LYS A 133 3.80 -0.62 15.08
C LYS A 133 4.95 -1.38 14.44
N ASP A 134 5.90 -1.79 15.27
CA ASP A 134 7.05 -2.59 14.85
C ASP A 134 6.62 -3.82 14.02
N GLY A 135 7.36 -4.12 12.97
CA GLY A 135 7.09 -5.21 12.03
C GLY A 135 5.77 -5.09 11.26
N HIS A 136 5.13 -3.92 11.25
CA HIS A 136 3.93 -3.65 10.48
C HIS A 136 4.21 -2.66 9.35
N PHE A 137 3.41 -2.71 8.29
CA PHE A 137 3.64 -1.97 7.05
C PHE A 137 2.34 -1.31 6.58
N LYS A 138 2.43 -0.06 6.14
CA LYS A 138 1.29 0.69 5.58
C LYS A 138 1.42 0.73 4.07
N SER A 139 0.43 0.19 3.36
CA SER A 139 0.29 0.40 1.91
C SER A 139 0.06 1.89 1.63
N VAL A 140 0.82 2.45 0.71
CA VAL A 140 0.78 3.87 0.35
C VAL A 140 0.58 4.11 -1.15
N ILE A 141 0.90 3.13 -1.99
CA ILE A 141 0.68 3.19 -3.44
C ILE A 141 0.08 1.87 -3.87
N GLY A 142 -0.94 1.93 -4.72
CA GLY A 142 -1.62 0.79 -5.31
C GLY A 142 -2.34 1.18 -6.59
N PRO A 143 -3.15 0.28 -7.17
CA PRO A 143 -3.85 0.54 -8.43
C PRO A 143 -4.89 1.65 -8.26
N SER A 144 -4.69 2.77 -8.93
CA SER A 144 -5.64 3.90 -8.96
C SER A 144 -6.87 3.63 -9.83
N TRP A 145 -6.80 2.62 -10.69
CA TRP A 145 -7.88 2.20 -11.58
C TRP A 145 -7.64 0.76 -12.02
N ARG A 146 -8.72 -0.03 -12.11
CA ARG A 146 -8.68 -1.34 -12.79
C ARG A 146 -9.80 -1.38 -13.81
N PHE A 147 -9.51 -1.82 -15.03
CA PHE A 147 -10.52 -1.93 -16.08
C PHE A 147 -10.24 -3.12 -17.01
N VAL A 148 -11.29 -3.59 -17.68
CA VAL A 148 -11.23 -4.61 -18.73
C VAL A 148 -12.22 -4.20 -19.82
N ILE A 149 -11.77 -4.23 -21.07
CA ILE A 149 -12.59 -3.93 -22.26
C ILE A 149 -12.46 -5.11 -23.21
N ASP A 150 -13.60 -5.64 -23.64
CA ASP A 150 -13.68 -6.52 -24.80
C ASP A 150 -14.01 -5.65 -26.02
N PHE A 151 -13.14 -5.63 -27.03
CA PHE A 151 -13.38 -4.80 -28.22
C PHE A 151 -14.51 -5.32 -29.11
N SER A 152 -14.94 -6.58 -28.92
CA SER A 152 -16.13 -7.13 -29.58
C SER A 152 -17.43 -6.76 -28.87
N ASP A 153 -17.36 -6.37 -27.58
CA ASP A 153 -18.48 -5.88 -26.77
C ASP A 153 -18.02 -4.74 -25.84
N ILE A 154 -17.97 -3.53 -26.40
CA ILE A 154 -17.53 -2.35 -25.66
C ILE A 154 -18.50 -1.93 -24.55
N ASP A 155 -19.78 -2.30 -24.64
CA ASP A 155 -20.79 -2.02 -23.61
C ASP A 155 -20.67 -2.96 -22.40
N GLY A 156 -19.98 -4.10 -22.60
CA GLY A 156 -19.54 -5.02 -21.55
C GLY A 156 -18.33 -4.54 -20.74
N ALA A 157 -17.75 -3.37 -21.04
CA ALA A 157 -16.59 -2.85 -20.33
C ALA A 157 -16.83 -2.78 -18.80
N THR A 158 -15.79 -3.13 -18.03
CA THR A 158 -15.85 -3.07 -16.57
C THR A 158 -14.71 -2.25 -16.02
N MET A 159 -14.96 -1.47 -14.97
CA MET A 159 -13.90 -0.74 -14.26
C MET A 159 -14.21 -0.53 -12.78
N VAL A 160 -13.20 -0.10 -12.02
CA VAL A 160 -13.36 0.30 -10.62
C VAL A 160 -12.25 1.27 -10.20
N LEU A 161 -12.62 2.27 -9.39
CA LEU A 161 -11.71 3.20 -8.74
C LEU A 161 -11.58 2.83 -7.24
N PRO A 162 -10.47 3.19 -6.57
CA PRO A 162 -10.27 2.89 -5.16
C PRO A 162 -11.24 3.59 -4.21
N ALA A 163 -11.85 4.70 -4.62
CA ALA A 163 -12.78 5.47 -3.80
C ALA A 163 -14.18 5.42 -4.41
N GLY A 164 -14.65 6.50 -4.99
CA GLY A 164 -15.82 6.57 -5.85
C GLY A 164 -15.62 7.64 -6.92
N ASN A 165 -16.67 7.98 -7.65
CA ASN A 165 -16.60 9.00 -8.71
C ASN A 165 -16.65 10.44 -8.18
N SER A 166 -17.04 10.65 -6.92
CA SER A 166 -17.16 11.98 -6.32
C SER A 166 -15.97 12.30 -5.42
N GLY A 167 -15.44 13.53 -5.55
CA GLY A 167 -14.45 14.07 -4.61
C GLY A 167 -15.07 14.74 -3.38
N ASN A 168 -16.40 14.82 -3.27
CA ASN A 168 -17.08 15.43 -2.14
C ASN A 168 -17.37 14.39 -1.05
N PRO A 169 -16.79 14.50 0.16
CA PRO A 169 -17.03 13.55 1.26
C PRO A 169 -18.50 13.39 1.69
N ALA A 170 -19.36 14.36 1.39
CA ALA A 170 -20.79 14.29 1.68
C ALA A 170 -21.60 13.57 0.59
N SER A 171 -20.97 13.16 -0.51
CA SER A 171 -21.62 12.44 -1.60
C SER A 171 -21.68 10.94 -1.31
N GLU A 172 -22.79 10.29 -1.65
CA GLU A 172 -22.88 8.82 -1.63
C GLU A 172 -21.84 8.15 -2.54
N HIS A 173 -21.37 8.85 -3.58
CA HIS A 173 -20.37 8.38 -4.53
C HIS A 173 -18.92 8.71 -4.14
N PHE A 174 -18.65 9.05 -2.87
CA PHE A 174 -17.30 9.35 -2.39
C PHE A 174 -16.42 8.10 -2.23
N MET A 175 -17.00 7.00 -1.71
CA MET A 175 -16.30 5.77 -1.36
C MET A 175 -17.07 4.49 -1.75
N ASP A 176 -18.10 4.61 -2.59
CA ASP A 176 -19.00 3.52 -2.97
C ASP A 176 -18.35 2.39 -3.78
N PHE A 177 -17.22 2.65 -4.46
CA PHE A 177 -16.44 1.61 -5.13
C PHE A 177 -15.37 0.95 -4.26
N PHE A 178 -15.11 1.44 -3.04
CA PHE A 178 -14.00 0.95 -2.22
C PHE A 178 -14.10 -0.56 -1.95
N ASP A 179 -15.29 -1.08 -1.63
CA ASP A 179 -15.50 -2.50 -1.36
C ASP A 179 -15.33 -3.38 -2.62
N LEU A 180 -15.81 -2.91 -3.78
CA LEU A 180 -15.58 -3.58 -5.07
C LEU A 180 -14.09 -3.59 -5.40
N TRP A 181 -13.44 -2.44 -5.29
CA TRP A 181 -12.02 -2.28 -5.61
C TRP A 181 -11.15 -3.15 -4.71
N ARG A 182 -11.40 -3.19 -3.39
CA ARG A 182 -10.55 -3.97 -2.47
C ARG A 182 -10.73 -5.48 -2.63
N SER A 183 -11.90 -5.92 -3.08
CA SER A 183 -12.21 -7.33 -3.36
C SER A 183 -11.85 -7.76 -4.79
N GLY A 184 -11.35 -6.84 -5.63
CA GLY A 184 -11.00 -7.11 -7.02
C GLY A 184 -12.20 -7.20 -7.98
N GLN A 185 -13.40 -6.89 -7.48
CA GLN A 185 -14.61 -6.77 -8.28
C GLN A 185 -14.64 -5.46 -9.05
N ARG A 186 -15.45 -5.41 -10.11
CA ARG A 186 -15.55 -4.26 -11.02
C ARG A 186 -17.01 -3.97 -11.33
N TRP A 187 -17.29 -2.71 -11.63
CA TRP A 187 -18.58 -2.21 -12.05
C TRP A 187 -18.65 -2.17 -13.59
N ASN A 188 -19.81 -2.46 -14.18
CA ASN A 188 -19.99 -2.35 -15.63
C ASN A 188 -20.22 -0.89 -16.04
N VAL A 189 -19.41 -0.41 -17.01
CA VAL A 189 -19.50 0.94 -17.54
C VAL A 189 -19.75 0.85 -19.04
N PRO A 190 -21.00 0.96 -19.51
CA PRO A 190 -21.29 0.93 -20.93
C PRO A 190 -20.71 2.16 -21.64
N PHE A 191 -20.52 2.06 -22.94
CA PHE A 191 -19.91 3.10 -23.75
C PHE A 191 -20.89 3.75 -24.73
N SER A 192 -21.81 2.97 -25.31
CA SER A 192 -22.79 3.48 -26.27
C SER A 192 -23.75 4.44 -25.60
N TYR A 193 -24.09 5.53 -26.31
CA TYR A 193 -24.93 6.59 -25.78
C TYR A 193 -26.26 6.06 -25.23
N GLU A 194 -26.91 5.15 -25.96
CA GLU A 194 -28.18 4.58 -25.54
C GLU A 194 -28.06 3.77 -24.24
N LYS A 195 -27.00 2.97 -24.09
CA LYS A 195 -26.77 2.19 -22.86
C LYS A 195 -26.37 3.04 -21.67
N VAL A 196 -25.58 4.10 -21.91
CA VAL A 196 -25.26 5.10 -20.88
C VAL A 196 -26.52 5.82 -20.42
N LYS A 197 -27.37 6.25 -21.36
CA LYS A 197 -28.63 6.92 -21.07
C LYS A 197 -29.61 6.02 -20.32
N GLU A 198 -29.72 4.74 -20.71
CA GLU A 198 -30.56 3.73 -20.05
C GLU A 198 -30.17 3.54 -18.57
N LYS A 199 -28.87 3.57 -18.27
CA LYS A 199 -28.33 3.41 -16.90
C LYS A 199 -28.15 4.73 -16.14
N SER A 200 -28.50 5.87 -16.74
CA SER A 200 -28.26 7.17 -16.12
C SER A 200 -29.23 7.43 -14.96
N MET A 201 -28.69 7.82 -13.81
CA MET A 201 -29.49 8.24 -12.65
C MET A 201 -29.89 9.71 -12.73
N GLN A 202 -29.04 10.54 -13.36
CA GLN A 202 -29.23 11.98 -13.50
C GLN A 202 -28.71 12.45 -14.87
N MET A 203 -29.38 13.43 -15.47
CA MET A 203 -28.96 14.06 -16.72
C MET A 203 -28.93 15.58 -16.56
N LEU A 204 -27.76 16.17 -16.79
CA LEU A 204 -27.56 17.62 -16.80
C LEU A 204 -27.41 18.09 -18.24
N ILE A 205 -28.31 18.99 -18.68
CA ILE A 205 -28.22 19.63 -19.99
C ILE A 205 -27.64 21.03 -19.79
N LEU A 206 -26.43 21.25 -20.32
CA LEU A 206 -25.80 22.55 -20.33
C LEU A 206 -26.23 23.32 -21.58
N GLN A 207 -26.88 24.46 -21.39
CA GLN A 207 -27.23 25.38 -22.47
C GLN A 207 -26.29 26.57 -22.46
N SER A 208 -25.85 26.99 -23.63
CA SER A 208 -25.13 28.26 -23.73
C SER A 208 -26.07 29.39 -23.32
N LYS A 209 -25.53 30.36 -22.58
CA LYS A 209 -26.26 31.59 -22.33
C LYS A 209 -26.37 32.32 -23.67
N GLN A 210 -27.55 32.36 -24.27
CA GLN A 210 -27.79 33.23 -25.43
C GLN A 210 -27.52 34.68 -24.99
N GLY A 211 -26.69 35.38 -25.77
CA GLY A 211 -26.21 36.73 -25.45
C GLY A 211 -27.36 37.72 -25.29
N LYS A 212 -27.15 38.72 -24.42
CA LYS A 212 -27.92 39.97 -24.47
C LYS A 212 -27.50 40.76 -25.71
#